data_AF-A0A9D2PTL7-F1
#
_entry.id   AF-A0A9D2PTL7-F1
#
_cell.length_a   1.000
_cell.length_b   1.000
_cell.length_c   1.000
_cell.angle_alpha   90.00
_cell.angle_beta   90.00
_cell.angle_gamma   90.00
#
_symmetry.space_group_name_H-M   'P 1'
#
loop_
_entity.id
_entity.type
_entity.pdbx_description
1 polymer ?
#
loop_
_entity_poly.entity_id
_entity_poly.type
_entity_poly.pdbx_seq_one_letter_code
_entity_poly.pdbx_strand_id
1 'polypeptide(L)'
;MRRKSGSRKCAPPCCRPFRGPSGCREAGVRGLKNRLDALCRAAAVRIVSGSCGQVSVEPKDLRDILEMSPIRHDHILETKNPGIVTGLAWTQAGGEILFIETLFTKGSGKITVTGRLGDVMKESVQIAISLVKAMFPEKEELFEQNDLHIHVPAGAVPKDGPSAGITLTTALASLVTGKPVHPEIAMTGEVSLRGVVMPIGGLPEKLMAAQRAVVKRVLIPEENTDDLRDVAEEVKQELEIIPVHQVRDVLKLVGILEDEEIAD
;
A
#
# COMPACT_ATOMS: atom_id res chain seq x y z
N MET A 1 63.12 25.88 3.39
CA MET A 1 62.25 24.71 3.69
C MET A 1 60.80 25.07 3.37
N ARG A 2 60.27 24.63 2.22
CA ARG A 2 58.86 24.80 1.81
C ARG A 2 58.08 23.52 2.15
N ARG A 3 56.93 23.62 2.81
CA ARG A 3 55.89 22.57 2.77
C ARG A 3 54.58 23.21 2.33
N LYS A 4 54.14 22.88 1.11
CA LYS A 4 52.83 23.22 0.55
C LYS A 4 51.79 22.26 1.13
N SER A 5 50.79 22.77 1.84
CA SER A 5 49.56 22.03 2.15
C SER A 5 48.60 22.21 0.98
N GLY A 6 48.49 21.19 0.13
CA GLY A 6 47.51 21.14 -0.95
C GLY A 6 46.16 20.67 -0.41
N SER A 7 45.21 21.58 -0.24
CA SER A 7 43.80 21.25 -0.07
C SER A 7 43.24 20.73 -1.39
N ARG A 8 43.15 19.40 -1.56
CA ARG A 8 42.38 18.83 -2.67
C ARG A 8 40.89 18.94 -2.32
N LYS A 9 40.20 19.89 -2.95
CA LYS A 9 38.74 19.88 -3.06
C LYS A 9 38.36 18.69 -3.94
N CYS A 10 37.65 17.69 -3.40
CA CYS A 10 36.96 16.72 -4.23
C CYS A 10 35.74 17.41 -4.84
N ALA A 11 35.71 17.51 -6.17
CA ALA A 11 34.51 17.85 -6.93
C ALA A 11 33.48 16.70 -6.79
N PRO A 12 32.18 16.98 -6.73
CA PRO A 12 31.16 15.93 -6.61
C PRO A 12 31.01 15.21 -7.96
N PRO A 13 31.16 13.88 -8.04
CA PRO A 13 30.63 13.14 -9.17
C PRO A 13 29.13 12.94 -8.94
N CYS A 14 28.33 13.34 -9.93
CA CYS A 14 26.94 12.97 -10.20
C CYS A 14 26.24 12.16 -9.10
N CYS A 15 25.39 12.82 -8.31
CA CYS A 15 24.36 12.17 -7.49
C CYS A 15 23.41 11.39 -8.41
N ARG A 16 23.70 10.10 -8.65
CA ARG A 16 22.64 9.15 -9.00
C ARG A 16 21.88 8.83 -7.72
N PRO A 17 20.54 8.66 -7.77
CA PRO A 17 19.78 8.21 -6.61
C PRO A 17 20.33 6.86 -6.15
N PHE A 18 20.81 6.83 -4.90
CA PHE A 18 21.30 5.62 -4.26
C PHE A 18 20.10 4.70 -4.02
N ARG A 19 19.87 3.73 -4.91
CA ARG A 19 18.97 2.60 -4.64
C ARG A 19 19.58 1.82 -3.47
N GLY A 20 19.07 2.08 -2.27
CA GLY A 20 19.52 1.39 -1.06
C GLY A 20 19.39 -0.12 -1.18
N PRO A 21 20.20 -0.91 -0.46
CA PRO A 21 20.11 -2.36 -0.47
C PRO A 21 18.71 -2.82 -0.04
N SER A 22 18.21 -3.83 -0.75
CA SER A 22 16.85 -4.38 -0.80
C SER A 22 16.26 -4.85 0.54
N GLY A 23 16.04 -3.96 1.50
CA GLY A 23 15.16 -4.31 2.64
C GLY A 23 15.05 -3.35 3.83
N CYS A 24 15.19 -2.05 3.65
CA CYS A 24 14.71 -1.12 4.68
C CYS A 24 13.34 -0.60 4.26
N ARG A 25 12.30 -1.01 4.99
CA ARG A 25 10.96 -0.43 4.92
C ARG A 25 10.67 0.32 6.19
N GLU A 26 11.37 1.43 6.33
CA GLU A 26 11.03 2.45 7.32
C GLU A 26 11.03 3.77 6.57
N ALA A 27 10.14 4.69 6.91
CA ALA A 27 10.19 6.05 6.39
C ALA A 27 11.47 6.79 6.85
N GLY A 28 12.17 6.26 7.86
CA GLY A 28 13.46 6.75 8.34
C GLY A 28 14.67 5.88 7.95
N VAL A 29 15.84 6.22 8.49
CA VAL A 29 17.13 5.57 8.17
C VAL A 29 17.62 4.58 9.21
N ARG A 30 16.80 4.20 10.21
CA ARG A 30 17.25 3.35 11.32
C ARG A 30 17.55 1.92 10.85
N GLY A 31 16.71 1.35 9.99
CA GLY A 31 17.01 0.09 9.32
C GLY A 31 18.31 0.15 8.50
N LEU A 32 18.55 1.25 7.79
CA LEU A 32 19.77 1.44 7.00
C LEU A 32 20.99 1.50 7.91
N LYS A 33 20.90 2.23 9.02
CA LYS A 33 21.95 2.30 10.05
C LYS A 33 22.28 0.91 10.60
N ASN A 34 21.28 0.12 11.00
CA ASN A 34 21.51 -1.22 11.57
C ASN A 34 22.22 -2.15 10.58
N ARG A 35 21.89 -2.04 9.28
CA ARG A 35 22.56 -2.81 8.22
C ARG A 35 23.97 -2.33 7.95
N LEU A 36 24.20 -1.01 7.93
CA LEU A 36 25.54 -0.45 7.86
C LEU A 36 26.39 -0.90 9.06
N ASP A 37 25.82 -0.91 10.27
CA ASP A 37 26.50 -1.38 11.46
C ASP A 37 26.85 -2.89 11.37
N ALA A 38 25.97 -3.71 10.77
CA ALA A 38 26.26 -5.12 10.52
C ALA A 38 27.39 -5.31 9.50
N LEU A 39 27.37 -4.55 8.39
CA LEU A 39 28.45 -4.54 7.39
C LEU A 39 29.79 -4.11 8.02
N CYS A 40 29.78 -3.05 8.82
CA CYS A 40 30.96 -2.55 9.53
C CYS A 40 31.50 -3.58 10.54
N ARG A 41 30.63 -4.27 11.29
CA ARG A 41 31.04 -5.35 12.21
C ARG A 41 31.66 -6.53 11.46
N ALA A 42 31.06 -6.97 10.37
CA ALA A 42 31.60 -8.07 9.56
C ALA A 42 32.96 -7.70 8.94
N ALA A 43 33.10 -6.46 8.45
CA ALA A 43 34.37 -5.95 7.95
C ALA A 43 35.44 -5.91 9.07
N ALA A 44 35.09 -5.44 10.26
CA ALA A 44 35.99 -5.41 11.40
C ALA A 44 36.47 -6.82 11.81
N VAL A 45 35.58 -7.81 11.85
CA VAL A 45 35.94 -9.21 12.15
C VAL A 45 36.92 -9.77 11.10
N ARG A 46 36.73 -9.46 9.81
CA ARG A 46 37.66 -9.88 8.74
C ARG A 46 39.04 -9.23 8.88
N ILE A 47 39.09 -7.95 9.27
CA ILE A 47 40.37 -7.25 9.49
C ILE A 47 41.11 -7.83 10.71
N VAL A 48 40.41 -8.04 11.82
CA VAL A 48 41.02 -8.56 13.07
C VAL A 48 41.43 -10.02 12.96
N SER A 49 40.71 -10.83 12.18
CA SER A 49 41.07 -12.24 11.90
C SER A 49 42.28 -12.38 10.96
N GLY A 50 42.90 -11.28 10.53
CA GLY A 50 44.12 -11.30 9.71
C GLY A 50 43.90 -11.65 8.25
N SER A 51 42.64 -11.67 7.79
CA SER A 51 42.31 -12.12 6.44
C SER A 51 42.48 -11.04 5.36
N CYS A 52 42.43 -9.75 5.68
CA CYS A 52 42.70 -8.62 4.77
C CYS A 52 42.98 -7.30 5.54
N GLY A 53 43.84 -6.42 5.01
CA GLY A 53 44.08 -5.07 5.57
C GLY A 53 43.06 -4.00 5.14
N GLN A 54 42.30 -4.27 4.06
CA GLN A 54 41.20 -3.44 3.57
C GLN A 54 40.07 -4.36 3.11
N VAL A 55 38.83 -4.08 3.54
CA VAL A 55 37.64 -4.84 3.15
C VAL A 55 36.81 -3.99 2.19
N SER A 56 36.67 -4.45 0.95
CA SER A 56 35.69 -3.93 0.00
C SER A 56 34.45 -4.83 0.03
N VAL A 57 33.26 -4.23 0.08
CA VAL A 57 31.99 -4.96 0.04
C VAL A 57 31.36 -4.72 -1.32
N GLU A 58 31.25 -5.76 -2.12
CA GLU A 58 30.54 -5.74 -3.41
C GLU A 58 29.08 -6.22 -3.22
N PRO A 59 28.16 -5.91 -4.16
CA PRO A 59 26.76 -6.33 -4.07
C PRO A 59 26.57 -7.84 -3.85
N LYS A 60 27.49 -8.66 -4.37
CA LYS A 60 27.49 -10.12 -4.20
C LYS A 60 27.75 -10.58 -2.75
N ASP A 61 28.49 -9.79 -1.98
CA ASP A 61 28.87 -10.11 -0.60
C ASP A 61 27.76 -9.78 0.41
N LEU A 62 26.79 -8.95 0.00
CA LEU A 62 25.71 -8.48 0.88
C LEU A 62 24.84 -9.62 1.42
N ARG A 63 24.60 -10.65 0.61
CA ARG A 63 23.71 -11.75 0.99
C ARG A 63 24.30 -12.58 2.13
N ASP A 64 25.59 -12.83 2.05
CA ASP A 64 26.34 -13.61 3.04
C ASP A 64 26.56 -12.82 4.34
N ILE A 65 26.76 -11.49 4.23
CA ILE A 65 27.06 -10.64 5.40
C ILE A 65 25.78 -10.23 6.15
N LEU A 66 24.69 -9.96 5.44
CA LEU A 66 23.46 -9.43 6.03
C LEU A 66 22.40 -10.50 6.31
N GLU A 67 22.71 -11.79 6.10
CA GLU A 67 21.77 -12.92 6.20
C GLU A 67 20.39 -12.56 5.62
N MET A 68 20.40 -11.92 4.45
CA MET A 68 19.18 -11.41 3.85
C MET A 68 18.36 -12.57 3.31
N SER A 69 17.37 -13.01 4.09
CA SER A 69 16.14 -13.52 3.47
C SER A 69 15.64 -12.42 2.53
N PRO A 70 15.35 -12.73 1.25
CA PRO A 70 14.70 -11.76 0.39
C PRO A 70 13.44 -11.33 1.13
N ILE A 71 13.34 -10.05 1.49
CA ILE A 71 12.07 -9.51 1.95
C ILE A 71 11.13 -9.77 0.77
N ARG A 72 10.20 -10.71 0.96
CA ARG A 72 9.09 -10.87 0.03
C ARG A 72 8.46 -9.49 -0.04
N HIS A 73 8.57 -8.85 -1.19
CA HIS A 73 8.05 -7.51 -1.30
C HIS A 73 6.52 -7.65 -1.06
N ASP A 74 5.87 -6.67 -0.42
CA ASP A 74 4.59 -6.09 -0.88
C ASP A 74 4.54 -5.95 -2.40
N HIS A 75 4.67 -7.09 -3.09
CA HIS A 75 4.32 -7.21 -4.47
C HIS A 75 2.81 -7.20 -4.51
N ILE A 76 2.31 -6.42 -5.46
CA ILE A 76 0.97 -6.55 -6.01
C ILE A 76 0.63 -8.03 -6.14
N LEU A 77 -0.59 -8.42 -5.77
CA LEU A 77 -1.05 -9.81 -5.88
C LEU A 77 -0.86 -10.31 -7.32
N GLU A 78 -0.24 -11.48 -7.48
CA GLU A 78 -0.04 -12.11 -8.80
C GLU A 78 -1.37 -12.60 -9.40
N THR A 79 -2.38 -12.84 -8.55
CA THR A 79 -3.68 -13.42 -8.94
C THR A 79 -4.83 -12.42 -8.82
N LYS A 80 -5.64 -12.33 -9.89
CA LYS A 80 -6.88 -11.56 -9.98
C LYS A 80 -8.04 -12.37 -9.39
N ASN A 81 -8.16 -12.37 -8.06
CA ASN A 81 -9.25 -13.04 -7.36
C ASN A 81 -10.36 -12.02 -7.03
N PRO A 82 -11.63 -12.30 -7.37
CA PRO A 82 -12.74 -11.48 -6.91
C PRO A 82 -12.77 -11.40 -5.38
N GLY A 83 -13.11 -10.22 -4.87
CA GLY A 83 -13.16 -9.97 -3.43
C GLY A 83 -11.84 -9.58 -2.79
N ILE A 84 -10.74 -9.42 -3.56
CA ILE A 84 -9.48 -8.90 -3.05
C ILE A 84 -9.13 -7.56 -3.72
N VAL A 85 -8.89 -6.52 -2.91
CA VAL A 85 -8.62 -5.16 -3.39
C VAL A 85 -7.48 -4.51 -2.62
N THR A 86 -6.61 -3.81 -3.35
CA THR A 86 -5.48 -3.05 -2.80
C THR A 86 -5.96 -1.70 -2.24
N GLY A 87 -5.78 -1.49 -0.94
CA GLY A 87 -6.02 -0.23 -0.24
C GLY A 87 -4.74 0.43 0.24
N LEU A 88 -4.82 1.70 0.60
CA LEU A 88 -3.72 2.44 1.22
C LEU A 88 -4.09 2.83 2.66
N ALA A 89 -3.20 2.52 3.60
CA ALA A 89 -3.34 2.93 4.98
C ALA A 89 -2.20 3.84 5.41
N TRP A 90 -2.49 4.58 6.48
CA TRP A 90 -1.51 5.39 7.18
C TRP A 90 -1.31 4.83 8.59
N THR A 91 -0.06 4.61 8.96
CA THR A 91 0.33 4.19 10.30
C THR A 91 1.34 5.18 10.89
N GLN A 92 1.64 5.05 12.18
CA GLN A 92 2.70 5.83 12.82
C GLN A 92 4.09 5.62 12.20
N ALA A 93 4.30 4.52 11.48
CA ALA A 93 5.57 4.23 10.78
C ALA A 93 5.60 4.77 9.33
N GLY A 94 4.50 5.37 8.86
CA GLY A 94 4.29 5.85 7.50
C GLY A 94 3.17 5.12 6.78
N GLY A 95 3.03 5.39 5.48
CA GLY A 95 2.03 4.74 4.63
C GLY A 95 2.38 3.29 4.30
N GLU A 96 1.36 2.44 4.23
CA GLU A 96 1.45 1.02 3.89
C GLU A 96 0.37 0.60 2.89
N ILE A 97 0.65 -0.45 2.11
CA ILE A 97 -0.35 -1.15 1.29
C ILE A 97 -1.11 -2.13 2.17
N LEU A 98 -2.43 -2.19 1.99
CA LEU A 98 -3.29 -3.21 2.56
C LEU A 98 -3.98 -4.01 1.45
N PHE A 99 -4.18 -5.30 1.67
CA PHE A 99 -5.03 -6.12 0.81
C PHE A 99 -6.29 -6.44 1.57
N ILE A 100 -7.41 -5.84 1.21
CA ILE A 100 -8.70 -6.20 1.81
C ILE A 100 -9.18 -7.47 1.13
N GLU A 101 -9.36 -8.53 1.89
CA GLU A 101 -9.81 -9.82 1.40
C GLU A 101 -11.24 -10.07 1.90
N THR A 102 -12.11 -10.52 1.01
CA THR A 102 -13.50 -10.84 1.31
C THR A 102 -13.85 -12.21 0.74
N LEU A 103 -14.59 -13.00 1.51
CA LEU A 103 -14.95 -14.36 1.15
C LEU A 103 -16.36 -14.67 1.65
N PHE A 104 -17.13 -15.38 0.81
CA PHE A 104 -18.35 -16.05 1.22
C PHE A 104 -18.09 -17.51 1.55
N THR A 105 -18.69 -17.98 2.64
CA THR A 105 -18.81 -19.40 2.98
C THR A 105 -20.27 -19.73 3.22
N LYS A 106 -20.73 -20.93 2.85
CA LYS A 106 -22.12 -21.36 3.14
C LYS A 106 -22.45 -21.18 4.62
N GLY A 107 -23.55 -20.50 4.92
CA GLY A 107 -23.83 -20.05 6.28
C GLY A 107 -25.23 -19.50 6.44
N SER A 108 -25.39 -18.58 7.39
CA SER A 108 -26.68 -18.00 7.77
C SER A 108 -26.64 -16.45 7.77
N GLY A 109 -25.73 -15.86 7.00
CA GLY A 109 -25.56 -14.41 6.90
C GLY A 109 -24.70 -13.77 7.99
N LYS A 110 -23.86 -14.54 8.69
CA LYS A 110 -22.97 -13.98 9.72
C LYS A 110 -21.86 -13.16 9.08
N ILE A 111 -21.55 -12.01 9.68
CA ILE A 111 -20.42 -11.16 9.26
C ILE A 111 -19.28 -11.33 10.26
N THR A 112 -18.14 -11.81 9.79
CA THR A 112 -16.90 -11.95 10.56
C THR A 112 -15.86 -10.99 10.03
N VAL A 113 -15.28 -10.19 10.92
CA VAL A 113 -14.25 -9.21 10.57
C VAL A 113 -12.99 -9.50 11.36
N THR A 114 -11.85 -9.64 10.68
CA THR A 114 -10.55 -10.00 11.27
C THR A 114 -9.44 -9.06 10.79
N GLY A 115 -8.35 -8.95 11.55
CA GLY A 115 -7.24 -8.04 11.22
C GLY A 115 -6.92 -6.96 12.27
N ARG A 116 -7.48 -7.08 13.48
CA ARG A 116 -7.39 -6.08 14.57
C ARG A 116 -7.88 -4.70 14.14
N LEU A 117 -9.13 -4.67 13.66
CA LEU A 117 -9.82 -3.44 13.32
C LEU A 117 -10.37 -2.77 14.58
N GLY A 118 -10.16 -1.45 14.69
CA GLY A 118 -10.84 -0.61 15.67
C GLY A 118 -12.31 -0.37 15.31
N ASP A 119 -13.01 0.36 16.16
CA ASP A 119 -14.47 0.49 16.04
C ASP A 119 -14.88 1.38 14.84
N VAL A 120 -14.10 2.40 14.52
CA VAL A 120 -14.35 3.27 13.35
C VAL A 120 -14.24 2.46 12.04
N MET A 121 -13.25 1.57 11.98
CA MET A 121 -13.08 0.71 10.80
C MET A 121 -14.20 -0.35 10.70
N LYS A 122 -14.73 -0.86 11.83
CA LYS A 122 -15.90 -1.75 11.83
C LYS A 122 -17.16 -1.03 11.36
N GLU A 123 -17.36 0.23 11.73
CA GLU A 123 -18.46 1.05 11.20
C GLU A 123 -18.32 1.24 9.68
N SER A 124 -17.11 1.50 9.19
CA SER A 124 -16.83 1.57 7.75
C SER A 124 -17.21 0.29 7.01
N VAL A 125 -16.96 -0.88 7.61
CA VAL A 125 -17.43 -2.17 7.08
C VAL A 125 -18.96 -2.22 6.97
N GLN A 126 -19.69 -1.79 7.99
CA GLN A 126 -21.16 -1.81 7.96
C GLN A 126 -21.73 -0.88 6.88
N ILE A 127 -21.15 0.31 6.72
CA ILE A 127 -21.52 1.26 5.66
C ILE A 127 -21.26 0.62 4.29
N ALA A 128 -20.08 0.01 4.09
CA ALA A 128 -19.72 -0.63 2.83
C ALA A 128 -20.68 -1.77 2.46
N ILE A 129 -21.05 -2.63 3.40
CA ILE A 129 -22.04 -3.70 3.19
C ILE A 129 -23.40 -3.11 2.79
N SER A 130 -23.84 -2.08 3.51
CA SER A 130 -25.14 -1.43 3.26
C SER A 130 -25.18 -0.80 1.87
N LEU A 131 -24.11 -0.14 1.45
CA LEU A 131 -23.97 0.41 0.09
C LEU A 131 -24.00 -0.68 -0.98
N VAL A 132 -23.25 -1.76 -0.81
CA VAL A 132 -23.23 -2.85 -1.82
C VAL A 132 -24.60 -3.50 -1.94
N LYS A 133 -25.31 -3.76 -0.83
CA LYS A 133 -26.68 -4.27 -0.89
C LYS A 133 -27.62 -3.32 -1.62
N ALA A 134 -27.51 -2.01 -1.37
CA ALA A 134 -28.33 -1.00 -2.05
C ALA A 134 -28.00 -0.86 -3.54
N MET A 135 -26.74 -1.05 -3.93
CA MET A 135 -26.28 -0.94 -5.33
C MET A 135 -26.54 -2.20 -6.15
N PHE A 136 -26.56 -3.37 -5.51
CA PHE A 136 -26.75 -4.68 -6.14
C PHE A 136 -27.87 -5.46 -5.44
N PRO A 137 -29.13 -4.96 -5.48
CA PRO A 137 -30.26 -5.61 -4.79
C PRO A 137 -30.49 -7.04 -5.27
N GLU A 138 -30.18 -7.34 -6.53
CA GLU A 138 -30.25 -8.69 -7.11
C GLU A 138 -29.23 -9.68 -6.51
N LYS A 139 -28.26 -9.19 -5.75
CA LYS A 139 -27.24 -9.99 -5.06
C LYS A 139 -27.50 -10.13 -3.56
N GLU A 140 -28.58 -9.56 -3.04
CA GLU A 140 -28.87 -9.58 -1.60
C GLU A 140 -28.96 -11.01 -1.04
N GLU A 141 -29.53 -11.94 -1.80
CA GLU A 141 -29.66 -13.36 -1.43
C GLU A 141 -28.30 -14.01 -1.11
N LEU A 142 -27.20 -13.56 -1.73
CA LEU A 142 -25.85 -14.06 -1.43
C LEU A 142 -25.45 -13.77 0.02
N PHE A 143 -25.83 -12.61 0.56
CA PHE A 143 -25.53 -12.23 1.94
C PHE A 143 -26.40 -12.96 2.96
N GLU A 144 -27.57 -13.47 2.57
CA GLU A 144 -28.46 -14.21 3.45
C GLU A 144 -28.05 -15.69 3.55
N GLN A 145 -27.64 -16.28 2.43
CA GLN A 145 -27.29 -17.70 2.33
C GLN A 145 -25.83 -18.02 2.70
N ASN A 146 -24.99 -16.99 2.82
CA ASN A 146 -23.57 -17.15 3.08
C ASN A 146 -23.11 -16.29 4.24
N ASP A 147 -22.22 -16.82 5.07
CA ASP A 147 -21.44 -16.04 6.02
C ASP A 147 -20.35 -15.26 5.24
N LEU A 148 -20.22 -13.98 5.54
CA LEU A 148 -19.23 -13.06 4.98
C LEU A 148 -18.04 -12.95 5.92
N HIS A 149 -16.83 -13.24 5.43
CA HIS A 149 -15.60 -13.00 6.15
C HIS A 149 -14.81 -11.89 5.46
N ILE A 150 -14.55 -10.80 6.19
CA ILE A 150 -13.65 -9.72 5.79
C ILE A 150 -12.35 -9.83 6.58
N HIS A 151 -11.23 -9.93 5.87
CA HIS A 151 -9.90 -9.96 6.46
C HIS A 151 -9.09 -8.75 5.98
N VAL A 152 -8.49 -8.05 6.94
CA VAL A 152 -7.50 -7.01 6.68
C VAL A 152 -6.17 -7.47 7.28
N PRO A 153 -5.21 -7.99 6.47
CA PRO A 153 -3.91 -8.51 6.90
C PRO A 153 -3.08 -7.52 7.72
N ALA A 154 -1.91 -7.97 8.20
CA ALA A 154 -1.05 -7.27 9.16
C ALA A 154 -1.69 -7.11 10.56
N GLY A 155 -2.25 -8.19 11.11
CA GLY A 155 -2.92 -8.24 12.41
C GLY A 155 -2.02 -7.99 13.65
N ALA A 156 -0.82 -7.44 13.51
CA ALA A 156 -0.01 -6.98 14.64
C ALA A 156 -0.23 -5.49 14.93
N VAL A 157 -0.55 -4.70 13.89
CA VAL A 157 -0.76 -3.25 13.96
C VAL A 157 -2.26 -2.96 13.97
N PRO A 158 -2.80 -2.27 15.01
CA PRO A 158 -4.18 -1.83 15.01
C PRO A 158 -4.48 -0.93 13.81
N LYS A 159 -5.60 -1.19 13.13
CA LYS A 159 -6.06 -0.39 12.00
C LYS A 159 -7.36 0.26 12.39
N ASP A 160 -7.31 1.56 12.58
CA ASP A 160 -8.49 2.34 12.97
C ASP A 160 -8.51 3.63 12.15
N GLY A 161 -9.63 3.87 11.48
CA GLY A 161 -9.80 5.00 10.57
C GLY A 161 -10.69 4.65 9.36
N PRO A 162 -11.50 5.60 8.88
CA PRO A 162 -12.52 5.33 7.85
C PRO A 162 -11.95 5.29 6.42
N SER A 163 -10.65 5.57 6.24
CA SER A 163 -10.02 5.81 4.93
C SER A 163 -9.93 4.62 3.97
N ALA A 164 -10.47 3.47 4.36
CA ALA A 164 -10.58 2.27 3.55
C ALA A 164 -12.03 1.98 3.10
N GLY A 165 -12.95 2.92 3.30
CA GLY A 165 -14.36 2.79 2.92
C GLY A 165 -14.55 2.40 1.46
N ILE A 166 -13.94 3.13 0.52
CA ILE A 166 -14.06 2.79 -0.90
C ILE A 166 -13.40 1.45 -1.25
N THR A 167 -12.32 1.07 -0.55
CA THR A 167 -11.64 -0.22 -0.72
C THR A 167 -12.54 -1.37 -0.27
N LEU A 168 -13.20 -1.23 0.88
CA LEU A 168 -14.16 -2.20 1.42
C LEU A 168 -15.36 -2.35 0.49
N THR A 169 -15.96 -1.24 0.05
CA THR A 169 -17.10 -1.25 -0.87
C THR A 169 -16.72 -1.92 -2.19
N THR A 170 -15.53 -1.63 -2.72
CA THR A 170 -15.06 -2.24 -3.97
C THR A 170 -14.76 -3.73 -3.81
N ALA A 171 -14.18 -4.16 -2.69
CA ALA A 171 -13.93 -5.59 -2.43
C ALA A 171 -15.24 -6.37 -2.35
N LEU A 172 -16.23 -5.84 -1.62
CA LEU A 172 -17.55 -6.46 -1.53
C LEU A 172 -18.28 -6.46 -2.88
N ALA A 173 -18.22 -5.37 -3.64
CA ALA A 173 -18.79 -5.31 -4.98
C ALA A 173 -18.12 -6.32 -5.93
N SER A 174 -16.80 -6.45 -5.85
CA SER A 174 -16.03 -7.46 -6.59
C SER A 174 -16.45 -8.88 -6.22
N LEU A 175 -16.66 -9.16 -4.93
CA LEU A 175 -17.09 -10.46 -4.43
C LEU A 175 -18.49 -10.84 -4.96
N VAL A 176 -19.48 -9.94 -4.88
CA VAL A 176 -20.87 -10.25 -5.28
C VAL A 176 -21.07 -10.29 -6.79
N THR A 177 -20.26 -9.55 -7.55
CA THR A 177 -20.31 -9.56 -9.03
C THR A 177 -19.41 -10.62 -9.65
N GLY A 178 -18.45 -11.17 -8.89
CA GLY A 178 -17.43 -12.08 -9.41
C GLY A 178 -16.42 -11.40 -10.34
N LYS A 179 -16.42 -10.07 -10.45
CA LYS A 179 -15.50 -9.30 -11.30
C LYS A 179 -14.24 -8.94 -10.51
N PRO A 180 -13.05 -9.44 -10.88
CA PRO A 180 -11.82 -9.16 -10.14
C PRO A 180 -11.30 -7.74 -10.41
N VAL A 181 -10.75 -7.10 -9.38
CA VAL A 181 -10.09 -5.79 -9.50
C VAL A 181 -8.62 -5.97 -9.88
N HIS A 182 -8.11 -5.09 -10.74
CA HIS A 182 -6.71 -5.14 -11.13
C HIS A 182 -5.81 -4.83 -9.92
N PRO A 183 -4.82 -5.68 -9.61
CA PRO A 183 -4.09 -5.56 -8.34
C PRO A 183 -3.13 -4.35 -8.34
N GLU A 184 -2.77 -3.83 -9.53
CA GLU A 184 -2.01 -2.58 -9.71
C GLU A 184 -2.84 -1.29 -9.52
N ILE A 185 -4.13 -1.40 -9.17
CA ILE A 185 -4.98 -0.28 -8.78
C ILE A 185 -5.06 -0.27 -7.25
N ALA A 186 -4.60 0.81 -6.62
CA ALA A 186 -4.81 1.06 -5.20
C ALA A 186 -5.84 2.18 -4.99
N MET A 187 -6.45 2.22 -3.81
CA MET A 187 -7.43 3.25 -3.50
C MET A 187 -7.44 3.62 -2.02
N THR A 188 -7.83 4.85 -1.72
CA THR A 188 -8.10 5.34 -0.36
C THR A 188 -9.23 6.35 -0.38
N GLY A 189 -10.06 6.37 0.65
CA GLY A 189 -11.21 7.25 0.73
C GLY A 189 -12.19 6.74 1.78
N GLU A 190 -12.72 7.66 2.57
CA GLU A 190 -13.90 7.38 3.37
C GLU A 190 -15.14 7.33 2.47
N VAL A 191 -16.17 6.63 2.91
CA VAL A 191 -17.42 6.53 2.16
C VAL A 191 -18.61 6.80 3.08
N SER A 192 -19.55 7.61 2.60
CA SER A 192 -20.84 7.83 3.27
C SER A 192 -21.90 6.85 2.77
N LEU A 193 -23.00 6.68 3.52
CA LEU A 193 -24.17 5.90 3.07
C LEU A 193 -24.83 6.43 1.78
N ARG A 194 -24.51 7.66 1.36
CA ARG A 194 -24.97 8.24 0.08
C ARG A 194 -24.08 7.86 -1.10
N GLY A 195 -22.97 7.15 -0.85
CA GLY A 195 -21.98 6.78 -1.87
C GLY A 195 -20.99 7.89 -2.20
N VAL A 196 -20.96 9.00 -1.45
CA VAL A 196 -19.97 10.08 -1.59
C VAL A 196 -18.64 9.62 -1.00
N VAL A 197 -17.56 9.84 -1.75
CA VAL A 197 -16.18 9.61 -1.33
C VAL A 197 -15.67 10.84 -0.59
N MET A 198 -15.24 10.64 0.65
CA MET A 198 -14.87 11.71 1.57
C MET A 198 -13.35 11.80 1.77
N PRO A 199 -12.83 13.01 2.08
CA PRO A 199 -11.40 13.25 2.21
C PRO A 199 -10.75 12.45 3.32
N ILE A 200 -9.47 12.17 3.15
CA ILE A 200 -8.64 11.39 4.08
C ILE A 200 -7.39 12.16 4.52
N GLY A 201 -6.76 11.71 5.60
CA GLY A 201 -5.45 12.20 6.04
C GLY A 201 -4.29 11.37 5.50
N GLY A 202 -3.09 11.97 5.49
CA GLY A 202 -1.83 11.30 5.19
C GLY A 202 -1.68 10.85 3.73
N LEU A 203 -2.23 11.62 2.79
CA LEU A 203 -2.16 11.29 1.36
C LEU A 203 -0.70 11.18 0.85
N PRO A 204 0.24 12.09 1.20
CA PRO A 204 1.61 11.97 0.73
C PRO A 204 2.28 10.65 1.11
N GLU A 205 2.14 10.22 2.36
CA GLU A 205 2.73 8.97 2.82
C GLU A 205 2.07 7.74 2.18
N LYS A 206 0.75 7.79 1.94
CA LYS A 206 -0.01 6.75 1.24
C LYS A 206 0.45 6.60 -0.21
N LEU A 207 0.64 7.72 -0.92
CA LEU A 207 1.13 7.70 -2.31
C LEU A 207 2.58 7.22 -2.39
N MET A 208 3.44 7.61 -1.45
CA MET A 208 4.79 7.04 -1.35
C MET A 208 4.75 5.52 -1.14
N ALA A 209 3.78 5.00 -0.39
CA ALA A 209 3.61 3.55 -0.21
C ALA A 209 3.19 2.86 -1.50
N ALA A 210 2.24 3.45 -2.23
CA ALA A 210 1.80 2.96 -3.54
C ALA A 210 2.96 2.89 -4.53
N GLN A 211 3.77 3.95 -4.61
CA GLN A 211 4.95 4.01 -5.47
C GLN A 211 5.96 2.91 -5.12
N ARG A 212 6.28 2.71 -3.83
CA ARG A 212 7.19 1.65 -3.39
C ARG A 212 6.68 0.25 -3.70
N ALA A 213 5.37 0.06 -3.74
CA ALA A 213 4.71 -1.21 -4.08
C ALA A 213 4.50 -1.38 -5.59
N VAL A 214 4.96 -0.44 -6.42
CA VAL A 214 4.88 -0.50 -7.89
C VAL A 214 3.42 -0.49 -8.40
N VAL A 215 2.51 0.08 -7.61
CA VAL A 215 1.13 0.38 -8.05
C VAL A 215 1.19 1.33 -9.24
N LYS A 216 0.29 1.16 -10.21
CA LYS A 216 0.23 2.01 -11.41
C LYS A 216 -0.79 3.12 -11.28
N ARG A 217 -1.93 2.82 -10.68
CA ARG A 217 -3.06 3.73 -10.58
C ARG A 217 -3.52 3.85 -9.13
N VAL A 218 -3.74 5.08 -8.67
CA VAL A 218 -4.26 5.35 -7.33
C VAL A 218 -5.53 6.19 -7.41
N LEU A 219 -6.61 5.66 -6.85
CA LEU A 219 -7.87 6.39 -6.70
C LEU A 219 -7.89 7.13 -5.36
N ILE A 220 -8.11 8.44 -5.41
CA ILE A 220 -8.11 9.33 -4.23
C ILE A 220 -9.40 10.15 -4.17
N PRO A 221 -9.84 10.63 -2.99
CA PRO A 221 -10.97 11.54 -2.92
C PRO A 221 -10.68 12.83 -3.68
N GLU A 222 -11.67 13.36 -4.40
CA GLU A 222 -11.53 14.61 -5.16
C GLU A 222 -11.08 15.78 -4.28
N GLU A 223 -11.62 15.87 -3.07
CA GLU A 223 -11.28 16.89 -2.08
C GLU A 223 -9.81 16.83 -1.61
N ASN A 224 -9.11 15.71 -1.81
CA ASN A 224 -7.68 15.59 -1.48
C ASN A 224 -6.75 16.02 -2.63
N THR A 225 -7.26 16.54 -3.75
CA THR A 225 -6.42 16.99 -4.87
C THR A 225 -5.43 18.08 -4.45
N ASP A 226 -5.82 18.97 -3.52
CA ASP A 226 -4.95 20.03 -3.02
C ASP A 226 -3.75 19.49 -2.23
N ASP A 227 -3.89 18.34 -1.55
CA ASP A 227 -2.82 17.69 -0.79
C ASP A 227 -1.72 17.15 -1.71
N LEU A 228 -1.98 17.02 -3.02
CA LEU A 228 -0.97 16.64 -3.99
C LEU A 228 0.17 17.66 -4.06
N ARG A 229 -0.02 18.92 -3.65
CA ARG A 229 1.08 19.90 -3.59
C ARG A 229 2.24 19.46 -2.70
N ASP A 230 1.93 18.67 -1.66
CA ASP A 230 2.89 18.18 -0.66
C ASP A 230 3.51 16.82 -1.06
N VAL A 231 3.14 16.30 -2.23
CA VAL A 231 3.67 15.06 -2.80
C VAL A 231 4.88 15.37 -3.70
N ALA A 232 5.98 14.64 -3.49
CA ALA A 232 7.18 14.76 -4.31
C ALA A 232 6.89 14.45 -5.79
N GLU A 233 7.52 15.21 -6.68
CA GLU A 233 7.30 15.10 -8.13
C GLU A 233 7.63 13.69 -8.67
N GLU A 234 8.67 13.06 -8.14
CA GLU A 234 9.06 11.68 -8.48
C GLU A 234 7.92 10.67 -8.24
N VAL A 235 7.10 10.89 -7.20
CA VAL A 235 5.95 10.02 -6.88
C VAL A 235 4.80 10.27 -7.85
N LYS A 236 4.52 11.54 -8.19
CA LYS A 236 3.46 11.90 -9.15
C LYS A 236 3.75 11.40 -10.56
N GLN A 237 5.01 11.36 -10.96
CA GLN A 237 5.42 10.90 -12.29
C GLN A 237 5.33 9.39 -12.45
N GLU A 238 5.43 8.63 -11.36
CA GLU A 238 5.35 7.17 -11.39
C GLU A 238 3.93 6.61 -11.18
N LEU A 239 2.99 7.43 -10.70
CA LEU A 239 1.62 7.05 -10.39
C LEU A 239 0.60 7.80 -11.26
N GLU A 240 -0.35 7.07 -11.84
CA GLU A 240 -1.58 7.65 -12.37
C GLU A 240 -2.54 7.92 -11.22
N ILE A 241 -2.62 9.17 -10.75
CA ILE A 241 -3.50 9.57 -9.64
C ILE A 241 -4.83 10.06 -10.22
N ILE A 242 -5.93 9.41 -9.82
CA ILE A 242 -7.28 9.70 -10.32
C ILE A 242 -8.17 10.16 -9.16
N PRO A 243 -8.59 11.43 -9.15
CA PRO A 243 -9.57 11.92 -8.20
C PRO A 243 -10.96 11.30 -8.46
N VAL A 244 -11.68 10.94 -7.40
CA VAL A 244 -13.05 10.37 -7.47
C VAL A 244 -13.97 11.04 -6.46
N HIS A 245 -15.24 11.22 -6.85
CA HIS A 245 -16.26 11.87 -6.02
C HIS A 245 -17.30 10.87 -5.48
N GLN A 246 -17.69 9.87 -6.28
CA GLN A 246 -18.67 8.85 -5.91
C GLN A 246 -18.06 7.45 -5.98
N VAL A 247 -18.57 6.54 -5.14
CA VAL A 247 -18.26 5.11 -5.20
C VAL A 247 -18.54 4.52 -6.57
N ARG A 248 -19.60 4.99 -7.26
CA ARG A 248 -19.92 4.55 -8.62
C ARG A 248 -18.77 4.82 -9.58
N ASP A 249 -18.10 5.97 -9.46
CA ASP A 249 -16.92 6.31 -10.27
C ASP A 249 -15.79 5.32 -10.03
N VAL A 250 -15.55 4.97 -8.77
CA VAL A 250 -14.58 3.94 -8.37
C VAL A 250 -14.92 2.60 -9.03
N LEU A 251 -16.17 2.13 -8.90
CA LEU A 251 -16.60 0.84 -9.44
C LEU A 251 -16.54 0.78 -10.97
N LYS A 252 -16.78 1.90 -11.66
CA LYS A 252 -16.58 2.03 -13.12
C LYS A 252 -15.11 1.96 -13.50
N LEU A 253 -14.25 2.73 -12.82
CA LEU A 253 -12.81 2.77 -13.08
C LEU A 253 -12.11 1.42 -12.87
N VAL A 254 -12.67 0.55 -12.02
CA VAL A 254 -12.19 -0.83 -11.81
C VAL A 254 -12.94 -1.89 -12.63
N GLY A 255 -13.88 -1.50 -13.49
CA GLY A 255 -14.59 -2.39 -14.41
C GLY A 255 -15.69 -3.27 -13.77
N ILE A 256 -16.17 -2.91 -12.58
CA ILE A 256 -17.28 -3.62 -11.92
C ILE A 256 -18.62 -3.15 -12.52
N LEU A 257 -18.80 -1.83 -12.61
CA LEU A 257 -19.94 -1.22 -13.29
C LEU A 257 -19.56 -0.85 -14.73
N GLU A 258 -20.55 -0.93 -15.61
CA GLU A 258 -20.44 -0.43 -16.98
C GLU A 258 -20.88 1.02 -17.04
N ASP A 259 -20.42 1.75 -18.05
CA ASP A 259 -20.99 3.06 -18.34
C ASP A 259 -22.41 2.87 -18.85
N GLU A 260 -23.37 3.52 -18.18
CA GLU A 260 -24.73 3.64 -18.72
C GLU A 260 -24.60 4.42 -20.04
N GLU A 261 -24.80 3.73 -21.18
CA GLU A 261 -25.07 4.43 -22.44
C GLU A 261 -26.26 5.35 -22.17
N ILE A 262 -26.02 6.66 -22.22
CA ILE A 262 -27.10 7.64 -22.18
C ILE A 262 -27.94 7.35 -23.43
N ALA A 263 -29.11 6.74 -23.22
CA ALA A 263 -30.12 6.67 -24.26
C ALA A 263 -30.60 8.11 -24.51
N ASP A 264 -30.13 8.68 -25.63
CA ASP A 264 -30.57 9.97 -26.18
C ASP A 264 -32.10 10.05 -26.37
#